data_AF-A0A7K4LIE8-F1
#
_entry.id   AF-A0A7K4LIE8-F1
#
_cell.length_a   1.000
_cell.length_b   1.000
_cell.length_c   1.000
_cell.angle_alpha   90.00
_cell.angle_beta   90.00
_cell.angle_gamma   90.00
#
_symmetry.space_group_name_H-M   'P 1'
#
loop_
_entity.id
_entity.type
_entity.pdbx_description
1 polymer ?
#
loop_
_entity_poly.entity_id
_entity_poly.type
_entity_poly.pdbx_seq_one_letter_code
_entity_poly.pdbx_strand_id
1 'polypeptide(L)'
;AYLIYSSSVAAGAQSGIEECKFQFAWDRWNCPERALQLSSHGGLRSANRETAFVHAISSAGVMYTLTRNCSLGDFDNCGCDDSRNGQLGGQGWLWGGCSDNVGFGEAISKQFVDALETGQDARAAMNLHNNEAGRKAVKGTMKRTCKCHGVSGSCTTQTCWLQLPEFREVGTYLKERYHKALKVDLLQGAGNSAASRGAIAETFSSISKKELVHLEDSPDYCLENKTLGLLGTEGRECLKRGKALSKWEKRSCRR
;
A
#
# COMPACT_ATOMS: atom_id res chain seq x y z
N ALA A 1 -4.73 24.54 6.03
CA ALA A 1 -4.51 24.21 4.60
C ALA A 1 -4.99 22.80 4.25
N TYR A 2 -4.66 21.75 5.02
CA TYR A 2 -4.90 20.36 4.61
C TYR A 2 -6.26 19.75 4.98
N LEU A 3 -7.12 20.47 5.70
CA LEU A 3 -8.46 19.97 6.10
C LEU A 3 -9.31 19.53 4.90
N ILE A 4 -9.14 20.17 3.74
CA ILE A 4 -9.87 19.83 2.51
C ILE A 4 -9.63 18.39 2.03
N TYR A 5 -8.51 17.77 2.39
CA TYR A 5 -8.18 16.40 1.98
C TYR A 5 -8.58 15.34 3.00
N SER A 6 -8.96 15.75 4.21
CA SER A 6 -9.17 14.84 5.35
C SER A 6 -10.21 13.74 5.05
N SER A 7 -11.30 14.08 4.36
CA SER A 7 -12.33 13.12 3.93
C SER A 7 -11.80 12.10 2.94
N SER A 8 -11.03 12.56 1.94
CA SER A 8 -10.42 11.69 0.92
C SER A 8 -9.30 10.82 1.50
N VAL A 9 -8.57 11.34 2.49
CA VAL A 9 -7.58 10.57 3.26
C VAL A 9 -8.27 9.45 4.03
N ALA A 10 -9.35 9.76 4.76
CA ALA A 10 -10.10 8.75 5.50
C ALA A 10 -10.70 7.68 4.56
N ALA A 11 -11.30 8.09 3.44
CA ALA A 11 -11.82 7.18 2.42
C ALA A 11 -10.73 6.30 1.78
N GLY A 12 -9.54 6.86 1.54
CA GLY A 12 -8.41 6.10 1.00
C GLY A 12 -7.82 5.11 2.00
N ALA A 13 -7.73 5.47 3.28
CA ALA A 13 -7.33 4.53 4.33
C ALA A 13 -8.34 3.38 4.47
N GLN A 14 -9.64 3.68 4.43
CA GLN A 14 -10.72 2.70 4.45
C GLN A 14 -10.63 1.73 3.25
N SER A 15 -10.47 2.27 2.04
CA SER A 15 -10.26 1.47 0.81
C SER A 15 -9.05 0.54 0.94
N GLY A 16 -7.97 1.01 1.56
CA GLY A 16 -6.78 0.22 1.87
C GLY A 16 -7.08 -0.99 2.76
N ILE A 17 -7.89 -0.81 3.82
CA ILE A 17 -8.26 -1.89 4.73
C ILE A 17 -9.26 -2.86 4.10
N GLU A 18 -10.18 -2.39 3.27
CA GLU A 18 -11.08 -3.26 2.51
C GLU A 18 -10.30 -4.17 1.55
N GLU A 19 -9.29 -3.63 0.88
CA GLU A 19 -8.39 -4.42 0.05
C GLU A 19 -7.52 -5.37 0.89
N CYS A 20 -7.10 -4.96 2.09
CA CYS A 20 -6.43 -5.86 3.03
C CYS A 20 -7.29 -7.07 3.41
N LYS A 21 -8.56 -6.84 3.78
CA LYS A 21 -9.52 -7.91 4.05
C LYS A 21 -9.71 -8.82 2.85
N PHE A 22 -9.77 -8.26 1.65
CA PHE A 22 -9.85 -9.04 0.42
C PHE A 22 -8.62 -9.95 0.23
N GLN A 23 -7.41 -9.39 0.32
CA GLN A 23 -6.16 -10.13 0.09
C GLN A 23 -5.87 -11.20 1.15
N PHE A 24 -6.50 -11.10 2.32
CA PHE A 24 -6.31 -12.02 3.45
C PHE A 24 -7.58 -12.81 3.82
N ALA A 25 -8.64 -12.75 3.01
CA ALA A 25 -9.93 -13.39 3.30
C ALA A 25 -9.80 -14.88 3.70
N TRP A 26 -8.86 -15.58 3.05
CA TRP A 26 -8.64 -17.02 3.21
C TRP A 26 -7.38 -17.38 4.01
N ASP A 27 -6.68 -16.39 4.56
CA ASP A 27 -5.52 -16.59 5.43
C ASP A 27 -5.96 -16.70 6.90
N ARG A 28 -5.13 -17.35 7.74
CA ARG A 28 -5.40 -17.48 9.19
C ARG A 28 -5.54 -16.14 9.90
N TRP A 29 -4.76 -15.14 9.47
CA TRP A 29 -4.99 -13.74 9.79
C TRP A 29 -5.75 -13.09 8.63
N ASN A 30 -6.91 -12.50 8.90
CA ASN A 30 -7.86 -12.02 7.89
C ASN A 30 -8.06 -10.51 7.87
N CYS A 31 -7.04 -9.75 8.29
CA CYS A 31 -7.12 -8.30 8.44
C CYS A 31 -8.30 -7.84 9.34
N PRO A 32 -8.29 -8.18 10.65
CA PRO A 32 -9.38 -7.86 11.56
C PRO A 32 -9.58 -6.35 11.72
N GLU A 33 -10.78 -5.89 12.12
CA GLU A 33 -11.13 -4.45 12.20
C GLU A 33 -10.15 -3.58 12.99
N ARG A 34 -9.49 -4.14 14.02
CA ARG A 34 -8.43 -3.46 14.76
C ARG A 34 -7.23 -3.02 13.88
N ALA A 35 -7.05 -3.63 12.71
CA ALA A 35 -6.04 -3.24 11.73
C ALA A 35 -6.31 -1.84 11.13
N LEU A 36 -7.54 -1.33 11.25
CA LEU A 36 -7.90 0.03 10.82
C LEU A 36 -7.23 1.11 11.69
N GLN A 37 -6.80 0.75 12.90
CA GLN A 37 -6.11 1.66 13.81
C GLN A 37 -4.62 1.73 13.45
N LEU A 38 -4.27 2.60 12.49
CA LEU A 38 -2.87 2.88 12.14
C LEU A 38 -2.09 3.63 13.23
N SER A 39 -2.78 4.24 14.21
CA SER A 39 -2.14 5.01 15.27
C SER A 39 -1.44 4.14 16.31
N SER A 40 -0.19 4.50 16.65
CA SER A 40 0.70 3.82 17.60
C SER A 40 0.14 3.69 19.03
N HIS A 41 -0.83 4.54 19.40
CA HIS A 41 -1.40 4.62 20.74
C HIS A 41 -2.57 3.65 21.01
N GLY A 42 -3.20 3.08 19.97
CA GLY A 42 -4.35 2.17 20.10
C GLY A 42 -4.30 0.90 19.23
N GLY A 43 -3.46 0.88 18.19
CA GLY A 43 -3.44 -0.18 17.17
C GLY A 43 -2.41 -1.30 17.35
N LEU A 44 -2.13 -2.00 16.25
CA LEU A 44 -1.29 -3.20 16.14
C LEU A 44 0.18 -2.93 16.55
N ARG A 45 0.48 -3.02 17.85
CA ARG A 45 1.83 -2.77 18.40
C ARG A 45 2.90 -3.73 17.90
N SER A 46 2.48 -4.89 17.38
CA SER A 46 3.37 -5.90 16.83
C SER A 46 4.08 -5.37 15.58
N ALA A 47 5.39 -5.56 15.50
CA ALA A 47 6.19 -5.17 14.35
C ALA A 47 6.35 -6.36 13.38
N ASN A 48 5.25 -7.07 13.10
CA ASN A 48 5.24 -8.28 12.32
C ASN A 48 4.89 -8.02 10.84
N ARG A 49 4.89 -9.11 10.06
CA ARG A 49 4.69 -9.05 8.62
C ARG A 49 3.31 -8.53 8.21
N GLU A 50 2.28 -8.84 8.97
CA GLU A 50 0.92 -8.37 8.72
C GLU A 50 0.81 -6.86 8.95
N THR A 51 1.43 -6.34 10.02
CA THR A 51 1.54 -4.90 10.27
C THR A 51 2.23 -4.19 9.11
N ALA A 52 3.34 -4.74 8.61
CA ALA A 52 4.07 -4.18 7.47
C ALA A 52 3.16 -4.02 6.23
N PHE A 53 2.33 -5.01 5.94
CA PHE A 53 1.36 -4.93 4.84
C PHE A 53 0.26 -3.89 5.10
N VAL A 54 -0.28 -3.82 6.32
CA VAL A 54 -1.33 -2.84 6.70
C VAL A 54 -0.86 -1.40 6.49
N HIS A 55 0.35 -1.08 6.94
CA HIS A 55 0.95 0.24 6.71
C HIS A 55 1.10 0.56 5.21
N ALA A 56 1.63 -0.40 4.45
CA ALA A 56 1.81 -0.23 3.02
C ALA A 56 0.48 -0.05 2.26
N ILE A 57 -0.51 -0.91 2.47
CA ILE A 57 -1.78 -0.85 1.74
C ILE A 57 -2.62 0.38 2.13
N SER A 58 -2.55 0.82 3.38
CA SER A 58 -3.26 2.02 3.84
C SER A 58 -2.63 3.28 3.26
N SER A 59 -1.30 3.39 3.31
CA SER A 59 -0.55 4.49 2.67
C SER A 59 -0.79 4.55 1.16
N ALA A 60 -0.82 3.38 0.51
CA ALA A 60 -1.17 3.23 -0.90
C ALA A 60 -2.61 3.67 -1.19
N GLY A 61 -3.57 3.27 -0.36
CA GLY A 61 -5.00 3.63 -0.52
C GLY A 61 -5.24 5.13 -0.39
N VAL A 62 -4.58 5.79 0.57
CA VAL A 62 -4.61 7.25 0.71
C VAL A 62 -4.03 7.94 -0.54
N MET A 63 -2.83 7.53 -0.97
CA MET A 63 -2.20 8.09 -2.17
C MET A 63 -3.06 7.88 -3.43
N TYR A 64 -3.58 6.67 -3.62
CA TYR A 64 -4.40 6.28 -4.77
C TYR A 64 -5.66 7.15 -4.86
N THR A 65 -6.39 7.27 -3.75
CA THR A 65 -7.66 8.01 -3.69
C THR A 65 -7.43 9.50 -3.95
N LEU A 66 -6.40 10.09 -3.35
CA LEU A 66 -6.07 11.50 -3.55
C LEU A 66 -5.65 11.79 -4.99
N THR A 67 -4.83 10.94 -5.59
CA THR A 67 -4.45 11.08 -7.01
C THR A 67 -5.67 10.94 -7.93
N ARG A 68 -6.57 9.99 -7.64
CA ARG A 68 -7.78 9.81 -8.43
C ARG A 68 -8.71 11.02 -8.36
N ASN A 69 -9.03 11.48 -7.16
CA ASN A 69 -9.89 12.64 -6.93
C ASN A 69 -9.32 13.90 -7.59
N CYS A 70 -8.00 14.08 -7.49
CA CYS A 70 -7.29 15.17 -8.17
C CYS A 70 -7.49 15.14 -9.69
N SER A 71 -7.38 13.96 -10.30
CA SER A 71 -7.49 13.79 -11.75
C SER A 71 -8.94 13.84 -12.24
N LEU A 72 -9.91 13.62 -11.35
CA LEU A 72 -11.34 13.81 -11.60
C LEU A 72 -11.79 15.28 -11.45
N GLY A 73 -10.93 16.15 -10.90
CA GLY A 73 -11.25 17.56 -10.67
C GLY A 73 -12.01 17.83 -9.36
N ASP A 74 -11.94 16.92 -8.38
CA ASP A 74 -12.59 17.10 -7.07
C ASP A 74 -11.90 18.16 -6.19
N PHE A 75 -10.69 18.59 -6.57
CA PHE A 75 -9.90 19.60 -5.87
C PHE A 75 -9.50 20.74 -6.81
N ASP A 76 -9.76 21.98 -6.42
CA ASP A 76 -9.46 23.16 -7.25
C ASP A 76 -7.96 23.43 -7.43
N ASN A 77 -7.13 22.92 -6.52
CA ASN A 77 -5.71 23.26 -6.43
C ASN A 77 -4.79 22.18 -7.00
N CYS A 78 -5.34 21.18 -7.67
CA CYS A 78 -4.56 20.16 -8.36
C CYS A 78 -5.32 19.67 -9.61
N GLY A 79 -4.62 18.95 -10.47
CA GLY A 79 -5.21 18.37 -11.67
C GLY A 79 -4.30 17.29 -12.24
N CYS A 80 -4.51 16.96 -13.51
CA CYS A 80 -3.70 16.02 -14.26
C CYS A 80 -2.22 16.43 -14.30
N ASP A 81 -1.34 15.45 -14.50
CA ASP A 81 0.06 15.70 -14.85
C ASP A 81 0.18 15.99 -16.35
N ASP A 82 0.23 17.28 -16.69
CA ASP A 82 0.35 17.77 -18.07
C ASP A 82 1.80 17.93 -18.54
N SER A 83 2.79 17.58 -17.72
CA SER A 83 4.22 17.87 -17.97
C SER A 83 4.76 17.30 -19.29
N ARG A 84 4.15 16.23 -19.80
CA ARG A 84 4.54 15.57 -21.06
C ARG A 84 3.55 15.78 -22.20
N ASN A 85 2.43 16.44 -21.97
CA ASN A 85 1.39 16.57 -23.00
C ASN A 85 1.94 17.23 -24.28
N GLY A 86 1.60 16.66 -25.43
CA GLY A 86 2.07 17.07 -26.75
C GLY A 86 3.44 16.51 -27.16
N GLN A 87 4.20 15.89 -26.24
CA GLN A 87 5.50 15.29 -26.57
C GLN A 87 5.34 13.94 -27.28
N LEU A 88 6.29 13.59 -28.14
CA LEU A 88 6.36 12.26 -28.75
C LEU A 88 6.69 11.20 -27.69
N GLY A 89 5.81 10.21 -27.55
CA GLY A 89 6.02 9.08 -26.63
C GLY A 89 6.77 7.90 -27.27
N GLY A 90 6.84 7.88 -28.60
CA GLY A 90 7.48 6.85 -29.41
C GLY A 90 6.93 6.88 -30.83
N GLN A 91 7.28 5.89 -31.64
CA GLN A 91 6.77 5.82 -33.01
C GLN A 91 5.26 5.65 -33.03
N GLY A 92 4.56 6.56 -33.72
CA GLY A 92 3.10 6.49 -33.92
C GLY A 92 2.24 6.89 -32.71
N TRP A 93 2.82 7.48 -31.66
CA TRP A 93 2.01 7.98 -30.54
C TRP A 93 2.58 9.18 -29.79
N LEU A 94 1.66 9.97 -29.24
CA LEU A 94 1.93 11.22 -28.52
C LEU A 94 1.40 11.12 -27.08
N TRP A 95 2.05 11.81 -26.16
CA TRP A 95 1.51 12.05 -24.82
C TRP A 95 0.36 13.05 -24.89
N GLY A 96 -0.72 12.77 -24.17
CA GLY A 96 -1.86 13.67 -24.07
C GLY A 96 -2.96 13.06 -23.21
N GLY A 97 -4.09 13.77 -23.08
CA GLY A 97 -5.15 13.37 -22.14
C GLY A 97 -4.79 13.75 -20.71
N CYS A 98 -5.42 13.08 -19.74
CA CYS A 98 -5.18 13.32 -18.32
C CYS A 98 -4.30 12.21 -17.75
N SER A 99 -3.01 12.49 -17.53
CA SER A 99 -2.16 11.58 -16.75
C SER A 99 -2.43 11.78 -15.26
N ASP A 100 -2.62 10.68 -14.52
CA ASP A 100 -2.91 10.76 -13.08
C ASP A 100 -1.72 11.35 -12.29
N ASN A 101 -1.98 12.39 -11.49
CA ASN A 101 -0.95 13.10 -10.74
C ASN A 101 -0.54 12.36 -9.45
N VAL A 102 0.30 11.34 -9.62
CA VAL A 102 0.85 10.54 -8.50
C VAL A 102 1.86 11.31 -7.64
N GLY A 103 2.41 12.42 -8.14
CA GLY A 103 3.26 13.31 -7.34
C GLY A 103 2.46 13.98 -6.22
N PHE A 104 1.29 14.52 -6.57
CA PHE A 104 0.35 15.12 -5.61
C PHE A 104 -0.10 14.11 -4.54
N GLY A 105 -0.61 12.94 -4.96
CA GLY A 105 -1.09 11.93 -4.02
C GLY A 105 -0.01 11.41 -3.09
N GLU A 106 1.23 11.24 -3.56
CA GLU A 106 2.36 10.84 -2.72
C GLU A 106 2.68 11.91 -1.66
N ALA A 107 2.69 13.19 -2.05
CA ALA A 107 3.03 14.30 -1.15
C ALA A 107 2.01 14.43 0.00
N ILE A 108 0.71 14.37 -0.32
CA ILE A 108 -0.34 14.46 0.70
C ILE A 108 -0.40 13.18 1.54
N SER A 109 -0.26 11.99 0.94
CA SER A 109 -0.20 10.73 1.69
C SER A 109 0.92 10.74 2.74
N LYS A 110 2.12 11.24 2.40
CA LYS A 110 3.22 11.44 3.36
C LYS A 110 2.82 12.34 4.52
N GLN A 111 2.23 13.50 4.23
CA GLN A 111 1.87 14.46 5.28
C GLN A 111 0.82 13.95 6.26
N PHE A 112 -0.07 13.06 5.85
CA PHE A 112 -1.11 12.50 6.72
C PHE A 112 -0.67 11.20 7.38
N VAL A 113 -0.21 10.22 6.59
CA VAL A 113 0.04 8.86 7.07
C VAL A 113 1.35 8.81 7.85
N ASP A 114 2.41 9.48 7.37
CA ASP A 114 3.71 9.47 8.08
C ASP A 114 3.65 10.35 9.34
N ALA A 115 2.77 11.35 9.41
CA ALA A 115 2.57 12.15 10.60
C ALA A 115 1.94 11.39 11.78
N LEU A 116 1.33 10.22 11.52
CA LEU A 116 0.86 9.33 12.58
C LEU A 116 2.02 8.61 13.29
N GLU A 117 3.19 8.51 12.64
CA GLU A 117 4.39 7.89 13.20
C GLU A 117 5.20 8.91 14.01
N THR A 118 4.80 9.11 15.26
CA THR A 118 5.43 10.10 16.17
C THR A 118 6.69 9.56 16.87
N GLY A 119 6.90 8.25 16.85
CA GLY A 119 8.04 7.58 17.47
C GLY A 119 9.36 7.80 16.73
N GLN A 120 10.47 7.66 17.45
CA GLN A 120 11.84 7.61 16.88
C GLN A 120 12.50 6.25 17.11
N ASP A 121 11.69 5.22 17.37
CA ASP A 121 12.13 3.86 17.61
C ASP A 121 12.21 3.07 16.29
N ALA A 122 12.76 1.87 16.39
CA ALA A 122 12.84 0.92 15.29
C ALA A 122 11.49 0.66 14.59
N ARG A 123 10.40 0.63 15.38
CA ARG A 123 9.05 0.40 14.89
C ARG A 123 8.58 1.56 14.02
N ALA A 124 8.75 2.81 14.47
CA ALA A 124 8.42 3.97 13.65
C ALA A 124 9.21 3.98 12.34
N ALA A 125 10.51 3.63 12.37
CA ALA A 125 11.33 3.52 11.16
C ALA A 125 10.80 2.44 10.19
N MET A 126 10.41 1.26 10.72
CA MET A 126 9.77 0.20 9.95
C MET A 126 8.45 0.66 9.33
N ASN A 127 7.60 1.33 10.09
CA ASN A 127 6.30 1.83 9.63
C ASN A 127 6.47 2.85 8.50
N LEU A 128 7.37 3.83 8.66
CA LEU A 128 7.70 4.81 7.62
C LEU A 128 8.24 4.17 6.34
N HIS A 129 9.10 3.15 6.47
CA HIS A 129 9.61 2.38 5.33
C HIS A 129 8.47 1.69 4.57
N ASN A 130 7.58 1.00 5.29
CA ASN A 130 6.46 0.28 4.70
C ASN A 130 5.40 1.23 4.10
N ASN A 131 5.16 2.39 4.71
CA ASN A 131 4.33 3.45 4.14
C ASN A 131 4.87 3.90 2.78
N GLU A 132 6.19 4.09 2.66
CA GLU A 132 6.84 4.45 1.39
C GLU A 132 6.76 3.30 0.37
N ALA A 133 6.93 2.04 0.80
CA ALA A 133 6.74 0.89 -0.07
C ALA A 133 5.34 0.82 -0.67
N GLY A 134 4.31 1.15 0.11
CA GLY A 134 2.94 1.34 -0.37
C GLY A 134 2.82 2.39 -1.48
N ARG A 135 3.37 3.58 -1.24
CA ARG A 135 3.37 4.68 -2.24
C ARG A 135 4.14 4.31 -3.51
N LYS A 136 5.27 3.60 -3.36
CA LYS A 136 6.04 3.07 -4.50
C LYS A 136 5.29 1.99 -5.26
N ALA A 137 4.45 1.18 -4.60
CA ALA A 137 3.60 0.22 -5.28
C ALA A 137 2.58 0.92 -6.20
N VAL A 138 1.94 2.01 -5.74
CA VAL A 138 1.03 2.81 -6.60
C VAL A 138 1.76 3.34 -7.83
N LYS A 139 2.92 3.98 -7.65
CA LYS A 139 3.73 4.49 -8.78
C LYS A 139 4.21 3.40 -9.71
N GLY A 140 4.66 2.27 -9.14
CA GLY A 140 5.23 1.16 -9.89
C GLY A 140 4.23 0.34 -10.69
N THR A 141 2.93 0.46 -10.40
CA THR A 141 1.84 -0.26 -11.06
C THR A 141 1.04 0.59 -12.04
N MET A 142 1.40 1.88 -12.22
CA MET A 142 0.79 2.74 -13.23
C MET A 142 0.91 2.14 -14.64
N LYS A 143 -0.13 2.31 -15.45
CA LYS A 143 -0.20 1.78 -16.80
C LYS A 143 -0.31 2.90 -17.82
N ARG A 144 0.25 2.68 -19.00
CA ARG A 144 0.02 3.55 -20.15
C ARG A 144 -1.28 3.14 -20.82
N THR A 145 -2.28 4.01 -20.75
CA THR A 145 -3.56 3.85 -21.46
C THR A 145 -3.52 4.69 -22.73
N CYS A 146 -4.07 4.18 -23.84
CA CYS A 146 -4.02 4.84 -25.14
C CYS A 146 -5.41 4.89 -25.80
N LYS A 147 -5.64 5.95 -26.58
CA LYS A 147 -6.78 6.10 -27.48
C LYS A 147 -6.29 6.19 -28.92
N CYS A 148 -6.87 5.38 -29.80
CA CYS A 148 -6.54 5.34 -31.22
C CYS A 148 -7.36 6.35 -32.02
N HIS A 149 -6.73 7.00 -33.00
CA HIS A 149 -7.29 8.11 -33.78
C HIS A 149 -7.24 7.89 -35.31
N GLY A 150 -6.89 6.69 -35.78
CA GLY A 150 -6.81 6.39 -37.21
C GLY A 150 -8.18 6.16 -37.88
N VAL A 151 -8.19 6.22 -39.21
CA VAL A 151 -9.38 5.97 -40.04
C VAL A 151 -10.01 4.63 -39.65
N SER A 152 -11.34 4.61 -39.52
CA SER A 152 -12.13 3.44 -39.10
C SER A 152 -11.71 2.83 -37.75
N GLY A 153 -11.12 3.63 -36.84
CA GLY A 153 -10.69 3.17 -35.50
C GLY A 153 -9.31 2.50 -35.48
N SER A 154 -8.53 2.62 -36.56
CA SER A 154 -7.15 2.11 -36.59
C SER A 154 -6.24 2.84 -35.61
N CYS A 155 -5.17 2.18 -35.15
CA CYS A 155 -4.20 2.74 -34.18
C CYS A 155 -2.92 3.26 -34.86
N THR A 156 -3.02 3.77 -36.10
CA THR A 156 -1.86 4.35 -36.83
C THR A 156 -1.32 5.60 -36.17
N THR A 157 -2.20 6.35 -35.49
CA THR A 157 -1.83 7.40 -34.53
C THR A 157 -2.67 7.21 -33.28
N GLN A 158 -2.04 7.31 -32.12
CA GLN A 158 -2.72 7.21 -30.83
C GLN A 158 -2.18 8.24 -29.84
N THR A 159 -3.03 8.62 -28.89
CA THR A 159 -2.68 9.49 -27.77
C THR A 159 -2.71 8.66 -26.50
N CYS A 160 -1.68 8.75 -25.68
CA CYS A 160 -1.59 7.97 -24.44
C CYS A 160 -1.31 8.85 -23.21
N TRP A 161 -1.80 8.38 -22.07
CA TRP A 161 -1.57 8.96 -20.74
C TRP A 161 -1.15 7.86 -19.76
N LEU A 162 -0.58 8.26 -18.61
CA LEU A 162 -0.38 7.33 -17.49
C LEU A 162 -1.62 7.34 -16.60
N GLN A 163 -2.11 6.15 -16.29
CA GLN A 163 -3.29 5.96 -15.46
C GLN A 163 -2.98 5.01 -14.31
N LEU A 164 -3.58 5.28 -13.15
CA LEU A 164 -3.66 4.35 -12.04
C LEU A 164 -4.34 3.05 -12.51
N PRO A 165 -3.84 1.88 -12.10
CA PRO A 165 -4.53 0.62 -12.34
C PRO A 165 -5.77 0.52 -11.43
N GLU A 166 -6.53 -0.56 -11.54
CA GLU A 166 -7.50 -0.92 -10.50
C GLU A 166 -6.76 -1.12 -9.16
N PHE A 167 -7.32 -0.63 -8.05
CA PHE A 167 -6.64 -0.72 -6.75
C PHE A 167 -6.36 -2.17 -6.31
N ARG A 168 -7.16 -3.12 -6.80
CA ARG A 168 -6.92 -4.56 -6.67
C ARG A 168 -5.53 -4.98 -7.14
N GLU A 169 -5.03 -4.40 -8.23
CA GLU A 169 -3.70 -4.73 -8.75
C GLU A 169 -2.58 -4.23 -7.82
N VAL A 170 -2.78 -3.08 -7.17
CA VAL A 170 -1.88 -2.58 -6.13
C VAL A 170 -1.89 -3.51 -4.93
N GLY A 171 -3.07 -3.95 -4.50
CA GLY A 171 -3.24 -4.94 -3.42
C GLY A 171 -2.54 -6.26 -3.71
N THR A 172 -2.73 -6.81 -4.91
CA THR A 172 -2.05 -8.04 -5.37
C THR A 172 -0.55 -7.85 -5.42
N TYR A 173 -0.05 -6.74 -5.97
CA TYR A 173 1.37 -6.43 -5.99
C TYR A 173 1.97 -6.37 -4.57
N LEU A 174 1.31 -5.69 -3.64
CA LEU A 174 1.75 -5.62 -2.24
C LEU A 174 1.66 -6.98 -1.54
N LYS A 175 0.69 -7.84 -1.92
CA LYS A 175 0.55 -9.19 -1.34
C LYS A 175 1.73 -10.08 -1.74
N GLU A 176 2.24 -9.93 -2.96
CA GLU A 176 3.48 -10.59 -3.39
C GLU A 176 4.68 -10.11 -2.58
N ARG A 177 4.77 -8.80 -2.29
CA ARG A 177 5.81 -8.23 -1.42
C ARG A 177 5.69 -8.71 0.02
N TYR A 178 4.47 -8.86 0.53
CA TYR A 178 4.21 -9.46 1.85
C TYR A 178 4.80 -10.88 1.94
N HIS A 179 4.60 -11.72 0.94
CA HIS A 179 5.15 -13.08 0.97
C HIS A 179 6.69 -13.13 0.97
N LYS A 180 7.35 -12.09 0.46
CA LYS A 180 8.81 -11.95 0.37
C LYS A 180 9.38 -10.94 1.36
N ALA A 181 8.58 -10.48 2.33
CA ALA A 181 8.98 -9.44 3.27
C ALA A 181 10.21 -9.86 4.08
N LEU A 182 11.10 -8.89 4.30
CA LEU A 182 12.38 -9.09 4.97
C LEU A 182 12.22 -8.92 6.48
N LYS A 183 12.70 -9.89 7.25
CA LYS A 183 12.89 -9.70 8.69
C LYS A 183 14.21 -8.96 8.91
N VAL A 184 14.16 -7.86 9.63
CA VAL A 184 15.35 -7.06 9.97
C VAL A 184 15.61 -7.19 11.46
N ASP A 185 16.72 -7.84 11.78
CA ASP A 185 17.23 -7.92 13.14
C ASP A 185 18.12 -6.71 13.41
N LEU A 186 17.57 -5.73 14.15
CA LEU A 186 18.34 -4.60 14.61
C LEU A 186 19.17 -5.07 15.80
N LEU A 187 20.50 -4.86 15.75
CA LEU A 187 21.40 -5.22 16.84
C LEU A 187 20.84 -4.68 18.17
N GLN A 188 20.44 -5.59 19.06
CA GLN A 188 20.03 -5.27 20.43
C GLN A 188 21.24 -4.72 21.18
N GLY A 189 21.39 -3.41 21.19
CA GLY A 189 22.58 -2.83 21.78
C GLY A 189 22.69 -1.33 21.60
N ALA A 190 21.65 -0.58 21.96
CA ALA A 190 21.80 0.73 22.60
C ALA A 190 20.41 1.28 22.93
N GLY A 191 20.32 1.94 24.08
CA GLY A 191 19.14 2.71 24.45
C GLY A 191 18.86 3.85 23.45
N ASN A 192 18.05 4.82 23.90
CA ASN A 192 17.61 5.99 23.14
C ASN A 192 18.73 7.00 22.76
N SER A 193 19.94 6.52 22.45
CA SER A 193 21.09 7.31 22.04
C SER A 193 20.97 7.72 20.56
N ALA A 194 21.53 8.89 20.22
CA ALA A 194 21.56 9.39 18.84
C ALA A 194 22.31 8.43 17.87
N ALA A 195 23.34 7.73 18.36
CA ALA A 195 24.10 6.75 17.58
C ALA A 195 23.24 5.54 17.13
N SER A 196 22.37 5.03 18.02
CA SER A 196 21.43 3.94 17.70
C SER A 196 20.45 4.37 16.60
N ARG A 197 19.99 5.61 16.65
CA ARG A 197 19.07 6.17 15.65
C ARG A 197 19.72 6.28 14.26
N GLY A 198 20.99 6.69 14.22
CA GLY A 198 21.78 6.73 12.98
C GLY A 198 21.90 5.35 12.34
N ALA A 199 22.27 4.33 13.12
CA ALA A 199 22.41 2.96 12.64
C ALA A 199 21.09 2.35 12.15
N ILE A 200 19.97 2.64 12.84
CA ILE A 200 18.63 2.23 12.39
C ILE A 200 18.33 2.87 11.03
N ALA A 201 18.48 4.19 10.91
CA ALA A 201 18.19 4.91 9.68
C ALA A 201 19.06 4.41 8.50
N GLU A 202 20.34 4.17 8.75
CA GLU A 202 21.27 3.61 7.76
C GLU A 202 20.83 2.22 7.29
N THR A 203 20.48 1.33 8.23
CA THR A 203 19.99 -0.02 7.93
C THR A 203 18.77 0.04 7.00
N PHE A 204 17.75 0.83 7.35
CA PHE A 204 16.56 0.98 6.50
C PHE A 204 16.85 1.66 5.16
N SER A 205 17.80 2.60 5.11
CA SER A 205 18.18 3.28 3.86
C SER A 205 18.83 2.34 2.84
N SER A 206 19.49 1.27 3.31
CA SER A 206 20.10 0.25 2.46
C SER A 206 19.07 -0.70 1.83
N ILE A 207 17.87 -0.77 2.40
CA ILE A 207 16.80 -1.63 1.92
C ILE A 207 16.04 -0.94 0.80
N SER A 208 15.76 -1.68 -0.26
CA SER A 208 14.92 -1.20 -1.36
C SER A 208 13.56 -0.72 -0.83
N LYS A 209 13.20 0.52 -1.17
CA LYS A 209 11.88 1.12 -0.87
C LYS A 209 10.71 0.44 -1.58
N LYS A 210 10.93 -0.68 -2.30
CA LYS A 210 9.88 -1.51 -2.92
C LYS A 210 9.59 -2.79 -2.13
N GLU A 211 10.42 -3.12 -1.13
CA GLU A 211 10.25 -4.31 -0.29
C GLU A 211 9.58 -3.93 1.05
N LEU A 212 8.81 -4.88 1.59
CA LEU A 212 8.25 -4.77 2.94
C LEU A 212 9.23 -5.31 3.97
N VAL A 213 9.24 -4.69 5.14
CA VAL A 213 10.13 -5.03 6.25
C VAL A 213 9.33 -5.27 7.53
N HIS A 214 9.71 -6.27 8.30
CA HIS A 214 9.21 -6.52 9.65
C HIS A 214 10.34 -6.78 10.64
N LEU A 215 10.09 -6.58 11.94
CA LEU A 215 11.08 -6.77 13.01
C LEU A 215 10.79 -8.01 13.86
N GLU A 216 9.52 -8.36 14.01
CA GLU A 216 9.05 -9.46 14.86
C GLU A 216 8.52 -10.62 14.02
N ASP A 217 8.58 -11.83 14.56
CA ASP A 217 7.90 -12.98 13.96
C ASP A 217 6.38 -12.86 14.17
N SER A 218 5.62 -13.33 13.18
CA SER A 218 4.16 -13.38 13.29
C SER A 218 3.74 -14.48 14.28
N PRO A 219 2.76 -14.22 15.16
CA PRO A 219 2.26 -15.23 16.10
C PRO A 219 1.51 -16.36 15.38
N ASP A 220 1.22 -17.44 16.12
CA ASP A 220 0.31 -18.46 15.61
C ASP A 220 -1.14 -17.94 15.64
N TYR A 221 -1.67 -17.63 14.45
CA TYR A 221 -3.03 -17.14 14.26
C TYR A 221 -4.10 -18.23 14.34
N CYS A 222 -3.73 -19.52 14.45
CA CYS A 222 -4.71 -20.60 14.56
C CYS A 222 -5.47 -20.56 15.88
N LEU A 223 -4.75 -20.26 16.96
CA LEU A 223 -5.25 -20.30 18.33
C LEU A 223 -5.78 -18.92 18.75
N GLU A 224 -6.84 -18.94 19.56
CA GLU A 224 -7.31 -17.73 20.23
C GLU A 224 -6.26 -17.24 21.23
N ASN A 225 -5.98 -15.94 21.22
CA ASN A 225 -5.12 -15.28 22.20
C ASN A 225 -5.70 -13.91 22.53
N LYS A 226 -6.43 -13.84 23.66
CA LYS A 226 -7.11 -12.62 24.12
C LYS A 226 -6.14 -11.47 24.41
N THR A 227 -4.94 -11.77 24.93
CA THR A 227 -3.91 -10.77 25.22
C THR A 227 -3.40 -10.08 23.96
N LEU A 228 -3.25 -10.84 22.87
CA LEU A 228 -2.83 -10.34 21.57
C LEU A 228 -4.00 -9.94 20.67
N GLY A 229 -5.25 -10.04 21.15
CA GLY A 229 -6.47 -9.77 20.37
C GLY A 229 -6.63 -10.70 19.16
N LEU A 230 -6.15 -11.94 19.24
CA LEU A 230 -6.32 -12.97 18.21
C LEU A 230 -7.58 -13.78 18.52
N LEU A 231 -8.51 -13.85 17.58
CA LEU A 231 -9.76 -14.61 17.73
C LEU A 231 -9.59 -16.10 17.41
N GLY A 232 -8.43 -16.50 16.87
CA GLY A 232 -8.22 -17.83 16.31
C GLY A 232 -8.95 -18.04 14.99
N THR A 233 -9.01 -19.30 14.55
CA THR A 233 -9.61 -19.69 13.26
C THR A 233 -10.92 -20.46 13.39
N GLU A 234 -11.38 -20.71 14.61
CA GLU A 234 -12.62 -21.44 14.86
C GLU A 234 -13.85 -20.66 14.34
N GLY A 235 -14.82 -21.38 13.78
CA GLY A 235 -16.04 -20.79 13.23
C GLY A 235 -15.90 -20.04 11.91
N ARG A 236 -14.69 -19.97 11.31
CA ARG A 236 -14.47 -19.30 10.03
C ARG A 236 -14.91 -20.13 8.83
N GLU A 237 -15.50 -19.46 7.85
CA GLU A 237 -15.78 -20.06 6.56
C GLU A 237 -14.49 -20.45 5.83
N CYS A 238 -14.57 -21.53 5.06
CA CYS A 238 -13.43 -22.06 4.33
C CYS A 238 -13.87 -22.75 3.03
N LEU A 239 -12.96 -22.83 2.05
CA LEU A 239 -13.24 -23.39 0.73
C LEU A 239 -12.70 -24.81 0.58
N LYS A 240 -13.60 -25.81 0.48
CA LYS A 240 -13.23 -27.23 0.28
C LYS A 240 -13.15 -27.65 -1.20
N ARG A 241 -13.98 -27.06 -2.06
CA ARG A 241 -14.11 -27.45 -3.49
C ARG A 241 -14.38 -26.21 -4.34
N GLY A 242 -13.73 -26.12 -5.49
CA GLY A 242 -13.92 -25.05 -6.47
C GLY A 242 -13.06 -25.28 -7.71
N LYS A 243 -13.55 -24.88 -8.88
CA LYS A 243 -12.71 -24.85 -10.09
C LYS A 243 -11.76 -23.66 -9.96
N ALA A 244 -10.46 -23.91 -10.07
CA ALA A 244 -9.38 -22.91 -9.99
C ALA A 244 -9.17 -22.21 -8.63
N LEU A 245 -9.32 -22.90 -7.49
CA LEU A 245 -8.92 -22.36 -6.19
C LEU A 245 -7.40 -22.04 -6.15
N SER A 246 -7.06 -20.88 -5.61
CA SER A 246 -5.69 -20.49 -5.26
C SER A 246 -5.09 -21.40 -4.19
N LYS A 247 -3.76 -21.33 -4.02
CA LYS A 247 -3.03 -22.10 -3.00
C LYS A 247 -3.49 -21.77 -1.57
N TRP A 248 -3.93 -20.54 -1.32
CA TRP A 248 -4.39 -20.07 -0.01
C TRP A 248 -5.81 -20.55 0.28
N GLU A 249 -6.72 -20.43 -0.69
CA GLU A 249 -8.08 -20.95 -0.59
C GLU A 249 -8.11 -22.45 -0.30
N LYS A 250 -7.27 -23.25 -0.98
CA LYS A 250 -7.14 -24.70 -0.72
C LYS A 250 -6.66 -25.04 0.69
N ARG A 251 -5.96 -24.10 1.35
CA ARG A 251 -5.44 -24.27 2.72
C ARG A 251 -6.36 -23.68 3.78
N SER A 252 -7.36 -22.89 3.41
CA SER A 252 -8.28 -22.22 4.34
C SER A 252 -8.98 -23.16 5.33
N CYS A 253 -9.32 -24.39 4.91
CA CYS A 253 -9.97 -25.39 5.78
C CYS A 253 -9.00 -26.20 6.64
N ARG A 254 -7.69 -25.97 6.52
CA ARG A 254 -6.68 -26.67 7.31
C ARG A 254 -6.39 -25.85 8.56
N ARG A 255 -6.33 -26.53 9.69
CA ARG A 255 -5.78 -25.96 10.92
C ARG A 255 -4.33 -25.58 10.68
#